data_AF-A0AAJ0C9I3-F1
#
_entry.id   AF-A0AAJ0C9I3-F1
#
_cell.length_a   1.000
_cell.length_b   1.000
_cell.length_c   1.000
_cell.angle_alpha   90.00
_cell.angle_beta   90.00
_cell.angle_gamma   90.00
#
_symmetry.space_group_name_H-M   'P 1'
#
loop_
_entity.id
_entity.type
_entity.pdbx_description
1 polymer ?
#
loop_
_entity_poly.entity_id
_entity_poly.type
_entity_poly.pdbx_seq_one_letter_code
_entity_poly.pdbx_strand_id
1 'polypeptide(L)'
;MHAIWSRASQANGSHCRTCLQATNVLIRRAGSAPSRRKVRMSDAFTAFYTTIMATAAVLDAKYKDQRRKELDRKISEAKDGLAELMEAPAAHELAQAADARFTAPYPAAARQQLDTLEVLNSICLKPEVLLQERVKADHRRYRREFLERGLGLPKEKIWWTTPPRMMEVEEFLAIEESRPEIPQREPSSSVQIERMTEMIDDLVDRLLVEAYRDERDEVSQAPISLDSGWNAIRMLRSDGYPRYGDPSINFEFSTESRHGLNAVNRKIMADWDALRKAKPMAEREYKARREHFIAKICYNVLISPVPPGIHNYNALISGFSRIGESCLAQAVVDSFLFKSHLRPTQMTLVSLLHHYRLKKDIVGFYSIVRRLTGHDPRGIGLRRRTQEDVESYHVLWKWAQESDVAVVDGFVIERATLDRQLLEALLDGLIDFNQTRQAAQVLVACMRDGWTIGSRYLFRVVWMCVSHLDRRAAKTLVRGFVHSIDEVLSFIL
;
A
#
# COMPACT_ATOMS: atom_id res chain seq x y z
N MET A 1 -25.41 -23.85 -18.99
CA MET A 1 -26.81 -23.50 -19.30
C MET A 1 -26.81 -22.17 -20.01
N HIS A 2 -27.31 -22.20 -21.24
CA HIS A 2 -27.36 -21.09 -22.20
C HIS A 2 -28.47 -20.11 -21.84
N ALA A 3 -28.16 -18.83 -21.70
CA ALA A 3 -29.02 -17.68 -22.03
C ALA A 3 -28.27 -16.38 -21.72
N ILE A 4 -28.50 -15.34 -22.52
CA ILE A 4 -27.98 -13.95 -22.43
C ILE A 4 -26.68 -13.66 -23.21
N TRP A 5 -26.53 -14.10 -24.46
CA TRP A 5 -25.60 -13.44 -25.41
C TRP A 5 -26.12 -13.52 -26.86
N SER A 6 -27.36 -13.09 -27.11
CA SER A 6 -27.83 -12.85 -28.48
C SER A 6 -28.16 -11.38 -28.68
N ARG A 7 -27.20 -10.62 -29.24
CA ARG A 7 -27.37 -9.49 -30.18
C ARG A 7 -26.06 -8.71 -30.31
N ALA A 8 -25.21 -9.10 -31.27
CA ALA A 8 -24.36 -8.22 -32.09
C ALA A 8 -23.38 -9.06 -32.94
N SER A 9 -23.88 -9.69 -34.00
CA SER A 9 -23.05 -10.11 -35.14
C SER A 9 -23.89 -10.25 -36.41
N GLN A 10 -24.35 -9.12 -36.93
CA GLN A 10 -24.60 -9.00 -38.36
C GLN A 10 -23.50 -8.12 -38.93
N ALA A 11 -22.48 -8.75 -39.48
CA ALA A 11 -21.45 -8.11 -40.28
C ALA A 11 -22.07 -7.65 -41.61
N ASN A 12 -22.61 -6.45 -41.63
CA ASN A 12 -22.94 -5.76 -42.87
C ASN A 12 -21.65 -5.16 -43.44
N GLY A 13 -21.16 -5.76 -44.53
CA GLY A 13 -20.03 -5.26 -45.29
C GLY A 13 -20.30 -3.84 -45.78
N SER A 14 -19.42 -2.91 -45.42
CA SER A 14 -19.53 -1.52 -45.84
C SER A 14 -19.10 -1.39 -47.30
N HIS A 15 -20.05 -1.01 -48.16
CA HIS A 15 -19.81 -0.63 -49.55
C HIS A 15 -19.19 0.79 -49.63
N CYS A 16 -18.04 1.01 -48.99
CA CYS A 16 -17.32 2.26 -49.15
C CYS A 16 -16.35 2.20 -50.34
N ARG A 17 -16.32 3.28 -51.11
CA ARG A 17 -15.59 3.39 -52.39
C ARG A 17 -14.06 3.24 -52.23
N THR A 18 -13.55 3.43 -51.01
CA THR A 18 -12.14 3.35 -50.65
C THR A 18 -11.64 1.90 -50.56
N CYS A 19 -12.49 0.95 -50.15
CA CYS A 19 -12.15 -0.48 -50.11
C CYS A 19 -12.15 -1.16 -51.49
N LEU A 20 -12.83 -0.56 -52.48
CA LEU A 20 -12.81 -1.01 -53.89
C LEU A 20 -11.59 -0.53 -54.69
N GLN A 21 -10.83 0.45 -54.19
CA GLN A 21 -9.65 0.97 -54.88
C GLN A 21 -8.36 0.18 -54.57
N ALA A 22 -8.29 -0.49 -53.42
CA ALA A 22 -7.13 -1.29 -53.04
C ALA A 22 -7.01 -2.61 -53.84
N THR A 23 -8.10 -3.11 -54.43
CA THR A 23 -8.13 -4.35 -55.21
C THR A 23 -7.82 -4.18 -56.70
N ASN A 24 -7.72 -2.95 -57.22
CA ASN A 24 -7.45 -2.70 -58.66
C ASN A 24 -5.98 -2.41 -58.99
N VAL A 25 -5.07 -2.41 -58.01
CA VAL A 25 -3.66 -2.01 -58.22
C VAL A 25 -2.78 -3.15 -58.77
N LEU A 26 -3.31 -4.37 -58.96
CA LEU A 26 -2.51 -5.52 -59.40
C LEU A 26 -2.65 -5.96 -60.88
N ILE A 27 -3.32 -5.21 -61.76
CA ILE A 27 -3.45 -5.61 -63.18
C ILE A 27 -3.33 -4.41 -64.15
N ARG A 28 -2.11 -4.10 -64.62
CA ARG A 28 -1.70 -3.91 -66.05
C ARG A 28 -0.43 -3.06 -66.24
N ARG A 29 0.44 -3.59 -67.11
CA ARG A 29 1.68 -3.03 -67.65
C ARG A 29 1.44 -1.93 -68.72
N ALA A 30 2.47 -1.08 -68.85
CA ALA A 30 3.04 -0.42 -70.05
C ALA A 30 2.23 0.62 -70.84
N GLY A 31 2.83 1.80 -71.06
CA GLY A 31 2.43 2.77 -72.09
C GLY A 31 2.77 4.23 -71.73
N SER A 32 3.80 4.79 -72.37
CA SER A 32 4.27 6.18 -72.27
C SER A 32 3.33 7.19 -72.93
N ALA A 33 2.88 8.23 -72.20
CA ALA A 33 2.57 9.60 -72.68
C ALA A 33 2.14 10.52 -71.50
N PRO A 34 2.56 11.80 -71.45
CA PRO A 34 2.10 12.74 -70.42
C PRO A 34 0.73 13.32 -70.80
N SER A 35 -0.35 12.78 -70.24
CA SER A 35 -1.69 13.37 -70.33
C SER A 35 -1.84 14.49 -69.29
N ARG A 36 -2.12 15.71 -69.74
CA ARG A 36 -2.48 16.87 -68.91
C ARG A 36 -3.61 16.50 -67.92
N ARG A 37 -3.34 16.57 -66.61
CA ARG A 37 -4.34 16.40 -65.54
C ARG A 37 -5.32 17.58 -65.58
N LYS A 38 -6.58 17.32 -65.98
CA LYS A 38 -7.68 18.27 -65.77
C LYS A 38 -8.00 18.32 -64.27
N VAL A 39 -7.82 19.49 -63.66
CA VAL A 39 -8.26 19.81 -62.29
C VAL A 39 -9.77 19.61 -62.22
N ARG A 40 -10.23 18.73 -61.33
CA ARG A 40 -11.67 18.52 -61.11
C ARG A 40 -12.16 19.53 -60.06
N MET A 41 -13.41 19.97 -60.18
CA MET A 41 -14.04 20.92 -59.24
C MET A 41 -13.91 20.50 -57.77
N SER A 42 -13.79 19.19 -57.47
CA SER A 42 -13.50 18.67 -56.13
C SER A 42 -12.16 19.14 -55.55
N ASP A 43 -11.13 19.29 -56.38
CA ASP A 43 -9.79 19.71 -55.95
C ASP A 43 -9.76 21.21 -55.61
N ALA A 44 -10.62 22.00 -56.26
CA ALA A 44 -10.81 23.41 -55.93
C ALA A 44 -11.45 23.57 -54.55
N PHE A 45 -12.49 22.78 -54.21
CA PHE A 45 -13.10 22.81 -52.88
C PHE A 45 -12.13 22.40 -51.78
N THR A 46 -11.31 21.35 -51.99
CA THR A 46 -10.29 20.96 -51.02
C THR A 46 -9.24 22.07 -50.84
N ALA A 47 -8.80 22.72 -51.92
CA ALA A 47 -7.85 23.84 -51.86
C ALA A 47 -8.41 25.07 -51.13
N PHE A 48 -9.70 25.39 -51.29
CA PHE A 48 -10.35 26.49 -50.56
C PHE A 48 -10.48 26.18 -49.06
N TYR A 49 -10.88 24.96 -48.68
CA TYR A 49 -10.96 24.56 -47.27
C TYR A 49 -9.58 24.48 -46.59
N THR A 50 -8.54 23.99 -47.28
CA THR A 50 -7.18 23.98 -46.72
C THR A 50 -6.63 25.39 -46.56
N THR A 51 -6.97 26.32 -47.45
CA THR A 51 -6.53 27.71 -47.34
C THR A 51 -7.20 28.42 -46.17
N ILE A 52 -8.50 28.20 -45.94
CA ILE A 52 -9.25 28.77 -44.80
C ILE A 52 -8.75 28.18 -43.47
N MET A 53 -8.50 26.87 -43.41
CA MET A 53 -7.96 26.25 -42.20
C MET A 53 -6.51 26.65 -41.93
N ALA A 54 -5.68 26.83 -42.97
CA ALA A 54 -4.31 27.31 -42.82
C ALA A 54 -4.26 28.76 -42.33
N THR A 55 -5.13 29.65 -42.85
CA THR A 55 -5.21 31.04 -42.35
C THR A 55 -5.73 31.11 -40.92
N ALA A 56 -6.71 30.28 -40.55
CA ALA A 56 -7.18 30.16 -39.17
C ALA A 56 -6.08 29.63 -38.23
N ALA A 57 -5.30 28.62 -38.64
CA ALA A 57 -4.20 28.07 -37.86
C ALA A 57 -3.07 29.09 -37.65
N VAL A 58 -2.75 29.90 -38.66
CA VAL A 58 -1.74 30.97 -38.53
C VAL A 58 -2.22 32.09 -37.62
N LEU A 59 -3.50 32.46 -37.68
CA LEU A 59 -4.09 33.45 -36.77
C LEU A 59 -4.18 32.93 -35.33
N ASP A 60 -4.58 31.67 -35.12
CA ASP A 60 -4.60 31.03 -33.80
C ASP A 60 -3.19 30.88 -33.21
N ALA A 61 -2.20 30.54 -34.04
CA ALA A 61 -0.79 30.52 -33.65
C ALA A 61 -0.30 31.91 -33.21
N LYS A 62 -0.68 32.97 -33.94
CA LYS A 62 -0.32 34.36 -33.57
C LYS A 62 -0.98 34.80 -32.26
N TYR A 63 -2.24 34.43 -32.02
CA TYR A 63 -2.95 34.74 -30.78
C TYR A 63 -2.36 33.98 -29.58
N LYS A 64 -2.00 32.71 -29.76
CA LYS A 64 -1.32 31.90 -28.73
C LYS A 64 0.07 32.44 -28.43
N ASP A 65 0.81 32.91 -29.43
CA ASP A 65 2.14 33.51 -29.25
C ASP A 65 2.07 34.84 -28.49
N GLN A 66 1.05 35.67 -28.77
CA GLN A 66 0.77 36.89 -28.00
C GLN A 66 0.40 36.58 -26.54
N ARG A 67 -0.42 35.55 -26.31
CA ARG A 67 -0.79 35.11 -24.96
C ARG A 67 0.41 34.55 -24.17
N ARG A 68 1.34 33.87 -24.84
CA ARG A 68 2.60 33.41 -24.23
C ARG A 68 3.48 34.58 -23.81
N LYS A 69 3.69 35.54 -24.70
CA LYS A 69 4.45 36.78 -24.39
C LYS A 69 3.85 37.57 -23.23
N GLU A 70 2.52 37.63 -23.16
CA GLU A 70 1.83 38.29 -22.04
C GLU A 70 1.98 37.53 -20.72
N LEU A 71 1.96 36.20 -20.76
CA LEU A 71 2.26 35.37 -19.58
C LEU A 71 3.72 35.51 -19.14
N ASP A 72 4.67 35.49 -20.08
CA ASP A 72 6.09 35.66 -19.80
C ASP A 72 6.37 37.04 -19.19
N ARG A 73 5.71 38.09 -19.69
CA ARG A 73 5.74 39.44 -19.11
C ARG A 73 5.20 39.48 -17.69
N LYS A 74 4.07 38.83 -17.42
CA LYS A 74 3.51 38.76 -16.05
C LYS A 74 4.41 37.97 -15.10
N ILE A 75 5.08 36.93 -15.60
CA ILE A 75 6.05 36.16 -14.82
C ILE A 75 7.29 37.00 -14.53
N SER A 76 7.80 37.78 -15.49
CA SER A 76 8.93 38.67 -15.25
C SER A 76 8.57 39.78 -14.27
N GLU A 77 7.42 40.45 -14.44
CA GLU A 77 6.93 41.47 -13.51
C GLU A 77 6.76 40.91 -12.08
N ALA A 78 6.26 39.67 -11.94
CA ALA A 78 6.15 39.01 -10.64
C ALA A 78 7.51 38.64 -10.03
N LYS A 79 8.50 38.27 -10.86
CA LYS A 79 9.87 37.98 -10.40
C LYS A 79 10.58 39.26 -9.96
N ASP A 80 10.42 40.35 -10.70
CA ASP A 80 11.01 41.64 -10.36
C ASP A 80 10.39 42.20 -9.08
N GLY A 81 9.06 42.11 -8.93
CA GLY A 81 8.38 42.48 -7.68
C GLY A 81 8.78 41.61 -6.48
N LEU A 82 9.07 40.33 -6.70
CA LEU A 82 9.61 39.46 -5.65
C LEU A 82 11.05 39.84 -5.27
N ALA A 83 11.89 40.15 -6.25
CA ALA A 83 13.26 40.60 -6.03
C ALA A 83 13.30 41.92 -5.25
N GLU A 84 12.42 42.87 -5.58
CA GLU A 84 12.29 44.16 -4.87
C GLU A 84 11.87 43.96 -3.41
N LEU A 85 10.97 43.00 -3.14
CA LEU A 85 10.60 42.62 -1.77
C LEU A 85 11.72 41.91 -1.01
N MET A 86 12.59 41.17 -1.70
CA MET A 86 13.74 40.49 -1.10
C MET A 86 14.93 41.42 -0.80
N GLU A 87 15.09 42.51 -1.57
CA GLU A 87 16.09 43.56 -1.38
C GLU A 87 15.72 44.53 -0.23
N ALA A 88 14.49 44.47 0.28
CA ALA A 88 14.07 45.29 1.42
C ALA A 88 14.87 44.90 2.69
N PRO A 89 15.41 45.87 3.45
CA PRO A 89 16.24 45.59 4.64
C PRO A 89 15.49 44.78 5.72
N ALA A 90 14.17 44.95 5.82
CA ALA A 90 13.32 44.15 6.70
C ALA A 90 13.21 42.67 6.28
N ALA A 91 13.31 42.37 4.98
CA ALA A 91 13.36 40.99 4.47
C ALA A 91 14.71 40.34 4.79
N HIS A 92 15.80 41.12 4.78
CA HIS A 92 17.13 40.63 5.16
C HIS A 92 17.23 40.31 6.66
N GLU A 93 16.64 41.15 7.53
CA GLU A 93 16.54 40.87 8.97
C GLU A 93 15.62 39.68 9.28
N LEU A 94 14.49 39.54 8.58
CA LEU A 94 13.60 38.38 8.69
C LEU A 94 14.24 37.09 8.17
N ALA A 95 15.00 37.16 7.08
CA ALA A 95 15.76 36.04 6.54
C ALA A 95 16.88 35.60 7.49
N GLN A 96 17.66 36.54 8.04
CA GLN A 96 18.68 36.25 9.05
C GLN A 96 18.07 35.70 10.35
N ALA A 97 16.91 36.21 10.78
CA ALA A 97 16.18 35.68 11.93
C ALA A 97 15.49 34.33 11.67
N ALA A 98 15.26 33.96 10.41
CA ALA A 98 14.79 32.65 9.99
C ALA A 98 15.97 31.66 9.92
N ASP A 99 17.10 32.04 9.32
CA ASP A 99 18.35 31.27 9.26
C ASP A 99 18.92 30.95 10.65
N ALA A 100 18.82 31.90 11.59
CA ALA A 100 19.18 31.67 12.99
C ALA A 100 18.25 30.67 13.72
N ARG A 101 17.03 30.42 13.21
CA ARG A 101 16.12 29.37 13.73
C ARG A 101 16.34 28.02 13.04
N PHE A 102 16.81 28.00 11.79
CA PHE A 102 17.10 26.77 11.03
C PHE A 102 18.41 26.08 11.43
N THR A 103 19.24 26.72 12.24
CA THR A 103 20.51 26.19 12.75
C THR A 103 20.40 25.48 14.10
N ALA A 104 19.25 25.56 14.77
CA ALA A 104 19.00 24.75 15.96
C ALA A 104 18.88 23.28 15.55
N PRO A 105 19.60 22.34 16.20
CA PRO A 105 19.34 20.91 16.04
C PRO A 105 17.85 20.68 16.18
N TYR A 106 17.25 19.83 15.34
CA TYR A 106 15.87 19.40 15.54
C TYR A 106 15.75 19.04 17.03
N PRO A 107 14.97 19.79 17.84
CA PRO A 107 14.67 19.29 19.15
C PRO A 107 13.98 17.97 18.85
N ALA A 108 14.50 16.88 19.42
CA ALA A 108 13.65 15.74 19.69
C ALA A 108 12.48 16.36 20.43
N ALA A 109 11.39 16.64 19.70
CA ALA A 109 10.35 17.53 20.18
C ALA A 109 10.00 17.05 21.57
N ALA A 110 9.96 17.98 22.53
CA ALA A 110 9.75 17.75 23.95
C ALA A 110 8.35 17.18 24.25
N ARG A 111 7.97 16.11 23.57
CA ARG A 111 6.94 15.16 23.96
C ARG A 111 7.65 14.12 24.80
N GLN A 112 7.07 13.79 25.95
CA GLN A 112 7.53 12.71 26.81
C GLN A 112 7.88 11.51 25.94
N GLN A 113 9.16 11.14 25.91
CA GLN A 113 9.58 9.91 25.26
C GLN A 113 8.87 8.79 26.01
N LEU A 114 7.88 8.20 25.35
CA LEU A 114 7.19 7.03 25.86
C LEU A 114 8.23 5.93 26.06
N ASP A 115 8.28 5.34 27.26
CA ASP A 115 9.15 4.20 27.57
C ASP A 115 8.94 3.10 26.50
N THR A 116 7.70 2.96 26.01
CA THR A 116 7.31 2.01 24.97
C THR A 116 8.06 2.25 23.67
N LEU A 117 8.19 3.51 23.23
CA LEU A 117 8.87 3.82 21.97
C LEU A 117 10.39 3.57 22.08
N GLU A 118 10.99 3.90 23.23
CA GLU A 118 12.38 3.59 23.51
C GLU A 118 12.64 2.07 23.52
N VAL A 119 11.76 1.31 24.19
CA VAL A 119 11.85 -0.14 24.20
C VAL A 119 11.67 -0.72 22.79
N LEU A 120 10.72 -0.22 22.00
CA LEU A 120 10.53 -0.66 20.61
C LEU A 120 11.78 -0.40 19.75
N ASN A 121 12.46 0.73 19.96
CA ASN A 121 13.76 1.00 19.33
C ASN A 121 14.81 -0.03 19.77
N SER A 122 14.88 -0.35 21.06
CA SER A 122 15.88 -1.27 21.60
C SER A 122 15.74 -2.71 21.09
N ILE A 123 14.53 -3.13 20.68
CA ILE A 123 14.26 -4.49 20.19
C ILE A 123 14.41 -4.63 18.68
N CYS A 124 14.72 -3.55 17.94
CA CYS A 124 14.89 -3.55 16.50
C CYS A 124 16.19 -4.25 16.03
N LEU A 125 16.27 -5.56 16.26
CA LEU A 125 17.41 -6.40 15.88
C LEU A 125 17.63 -6.44 14.37
N LYS A 126 18.89 -6.60 13.93
CA LYS A 126 19.23 -6.79 12.52
C LYS A 126 18.73 -8.15 11.99
N PRO A 127 18.42 -8.29 10.69
CA PRO A 127 17.93 -9.54 10.09
C PRO A 127 18.81 -10.76 10.38
N GLU A 128 20.13 -10.60 10.31
CA GLU A 128 21.11 -11.66 10.59
C GLU A 128 20.98 -12.22 12.01
N VAL A 129 20.80 -11.31 12.99
CA VAL A 129 20.64 -11.67 14.40
C VAL A 129 19.34 -12.44 14.59
N LEU A 130 18.24 -12.00 13.95
CA LEU A 130 16.94 -12.67 14.04
C LEU A 130 16.99 -14.10 13.49
N LEU A 131 17.67 -14.31 12.37
CA LEU A 131 17.85 -15.65 11.78
C LEU A 131 18.68 -16.55 12.71
N GLN A 132 19.76 -16.02 13.29
CA GLN A 132 20.56 -16.76 14.28
C GLN A 132 19.76 -17.06 15.56
N GLU A 133 18.96 -16.11 16.05
CA GLU A 133 18.11 -16.31 17.21
C GLU A 133 17.04 -17.36 16.98
N ARG A 134 16.48 -17.44 15.76
CA ARG A 134 15.55 -18.48 15.35
C ARG A 134 16.20 -19.87 15.43
N VAL A 135 17.38 -20.03 14.84
CA VAL A 135 18.12 -21.30 14.92
C VAL A 135 18.42 -21.68 16.38
N LYS A 136 18.85 -20.73 17.20
CA LYS A 136 19.11 -20.96 18.64
C LYS A 136 17.81 -21.26 19.41
N ALA A 137 16.67 -20.70 19.01
CA ALA A 137 15.38 -20.96 19.62
C ALA A 137 14.94 -22.41 19.39
N ASP A 138 15.15 -22.95 18.19
CA ASP A 138 14.86 -24.35 17.88
C ASP A 138 15.69 -25.31 18.75
N HIS A 139 16.97 -24.99 18.98
CA HIS A 139 17.83 -25.75 19.90
C HIS A 139 17.35 -25.66 21.36
N ARG A 140 16.94 -24.47 21.82
CA ARG A 140 16.37 -24.30 23.17
C ARG A 140 15.07 -25.08 23.34
N ARG A 141 14.23 -25.11 22.30
CA ARG A 141 12.99 -25.89 22.27
C ARG A 141 13.28 -27.38 22.42
N TYR A 142 14.21 -27.93 21.66
CA TYR A 142 14.59 -29.34 21.79
C TYR A 142 15.08 -29.68 23.21
N ARG A 143 15.96 -28.82 23.77
CA ARG A 143 16.46 -29.00 25.14
C ARG A 143 15.33 -28.93 26.18
N ARG A 144 14.33 -28.07 25.98
CA ARG A 144 13.16 -27.98 26.85
C ARG A 144 12.30 -29.24 26.75
N GLU A 145 11.96 -29.69 25.54
CA GLU A 145 11.19 -30.92 25.35
C GLU A 145 11.88 -32.14 26.00
N PHE A 146 13.21 -32.17 25.97
CA PHE A 146 13.99 -33.16 26.71
C PHE A 146 13.82 -33.06 28.23
N LEU A 147 13.92 -31.84 28.80
CA LEU A 147 13.71 -31.59 30.23
C LEU A 147 12.27 -31.89 30.66
N GLU A 148 11.27 -31.53 29.85
CA GLU A 148 9.87 -31.81 30.13
C GLU A 148 9.60 -33.32 30.21
N ARG A 149 10.14 -34.09 29.26
CA ARG A 149 10.06 -35.57 29.30
C ARG A 149 10.79 -36.13 30.51
N GLY A 150 11.97 -35.59 30.84
CA GLY A 150 12.79 -36.06 31.96
C GLY A 150 12.20 -35.74 33.33
N LEU A 151 11.47 -34.63 33.46
CA LEU A 151 10.88 -34.16 34.72
C LEU A 151 9.38 -34.50 34.85
N GLY A 152 8.79 -35.17 33.86
CA GLY A 152 7.36 -35.47 33.85
C GLY A 152 6.48 -34.23 33.80
N LEU A 153 6.99 -33.11 33.28
CA LEU A 153 6.21 -31.88 33.13
C LEU A 153 5.15 -32.10 32.03
N PRO A 154 3.93 -31.56 32.21
CA PRO A 154 2.91 -31.67 31.19
C PRO A 154 3.42 -31.05 29.89
N LYS A 155 3.28 -31.78 28.77
CA LYS A 155 3.61 -31.25 27.45
C LYS A 155 2.86 -29.95 27.24
N GLU A 156 3.61 -28.97 26.77
CA GLU A 156 3.13 -27.66 26.38
C GLU A 156 1.84 -27.77 25.55
N LYS A 157 0.68 -27.54 26.18
CA LYS A 157 -0.49 -27.12 25.40
C LYS A 157 -0.25 -25.64 25.14
N ILE A 158 -0.03 -25.29 23.88
CA ILE A 158 0.25 -23.92 23.43
C ILE A 158 -1.02 -23.08 23.58
N TRP A 159 -1.46 -22.84 24.81
CA TRP A 159 -2.67 -22.07 25.11
C TRP A 159 -2.44 -20.56 24.94
N TRP A 160 -1.18 -20.14 24.86
CA TRP A 160 -0.82 -18.74 24.63
C TRP A 160 -0.63 -18.38 23.16
N THR A 161 -0.63 -19.30 22.19
CA THR A 161 -0.69 -18.91 20.77
C THR A 161 -2.03 -18.23 20.54
N THR A 162 -2.03 -17.01 20.00
CA THR A 162 -3.30 -16.28 19.84
C THR A 162 -4.15 -17.06 18.83
N PRO A 163 -5.43 -17.34 19.13
CA PRO A 163 -6.39 -17.53 18.06
C PRO A 163 -6.30 -16.29 17.17
N PRO A 164 -6.22 -16.45 15.84
CA PRO A 164 -6.07 -15.30 14.97
C PRO A 164 -7.29 -14.37 15.18
N ARG A 165 -7.04 -13.10 15.54
CA ARG A 165 -8.07 -12.07 15.86
C ARG A 165 -8.77 -11.56 14.58
N MET A 166 -9.19 -12.49 13.74
CA MET A 166 -9.57 -12.18 12.37
C MET A 166 -10.83 -11.36 12.29
N MET A 167 -11.83 -11.73 13.09
CA MET A 167 -13.10 -11.00 13.15
C MET A 167 -12.91 -9.61 13.75
N GLU A 168 -12.06 -9.47 14.78
CA GLU A 168 -11.77 -8.17 15.38
C GLU A 168 -11.07 -7.23 14.39
N VAL A 169 -10.07 -7.70 13.64
CA VAL A 169 -9.36 -6.87 12.64
C VAL A 169 -10.29 -6.41 11.51
N GLU A 170 -11.17 -7.28 11.01
CA GLU A 170 -12.15 -6.91 9.97
C GLU A 170 -13.20 -5.91 10.48
N GLU A 171 -13.66 -6.07 11.72
CA GLU A 171 -14.58 -5.13 12.36
C GLU A 171 -13.93 -3.75 12.54
N PHE A 172 -12.70 -3.70 13.07
CA PHE A 172 -11.95 -2.44 13.21
C PHE A 172 -11.65 -1.79 11.85
N LEU A 173 -11.39 -2.59 10.81
CA LEU A 173 -11.24 -2.07 9.44
C LEU A 173 -12.53 -1.44 8.92
N ALA A 174 -13.69 -2.04 9.17
CA ALA A 174 -14.98 -1.49 8.78
C ALA A 174 -15.32 -0.21 9.56
N ILE A 175 -15.00 -0.17 10.86
CA ILE A 175 -15.16 1.03 11.69
C ILE A 175 -14.25 2.15 11.18
N GLU A 176 -12.97 1.87 10.93
CA GLU A 176 -12.03 2.87 10.42
C GLU A 176 -12.46 3.42 9.06
N GLU A 177 -12.88 2.53 8.15
CA GLU A 177 -13.38 2.90 6.82
C GLU A 177 -14.61 3.82 6.90
N SER A 178 -15.49 3.63 7.90
CA SER A 178 -16.67 4.49 8.09
C SER A 178 -16.38 5.90 8.60
N ARG A 179 -15.11 6.21 8.96
CA ARG A 179 -14.72 7.50 9.53
C ARG A 179 -14.14 8.43 8.45
N PRO A 180 -14.86 9.49 8.03
CA PRO A 180 -14.40 10.39 6.98
C PRO A 180 -13.22 11.28 7.41
N GLU A 181 -12.96 11.39 8.73
CA GLU A 181 -11.93 12.25 9.31
C GLU A 181 -10.50 11.75 9.07
N ILE A 182 -10.33 10.49 8.67
CA ILE A 182 -9.01 9.89 8.51
C ILE A 182 -8.40 10.38 7.19
N PRO A 183 -7.29 11.12 7.24
CA PRO A 183 -6.74 11.76 6.05
C PRO A 183 -6.19 10.73 5.08
N GLN A 184 -6.80 10.65 3.89
CA GLN A 184 -6.30 9.86 2.76
C GLN A 184 -5.40 10.73 1.86
N ARG A 185 -4.37 10.13 1.27
CA ARG A 185 -3.57 10.80 0.24
C ARG A 185 -4.18 10.54 -1.12
N GLU A 186 -4.86 11.54 -1.65
CA GLU A 186 -5.47 11.50 -2.98
C GLU A 186 -4.52 12.03 -4.07
N PRO A 187 -4.57 11.49 -5.29
CA PRO A 187 -3.92 12.10 -6.43
C PRO A 187 -4.62 13.42 -6.76
N SER A 188 -3.85 14.50 -6.94
CA SER A 188 -4.33 15.84 -7.26
C SER A 188 -3.95 16.31 -8.67
N SER A 189 -3.19 15.50 -9.42
CA SER A 189 -2.80 15.81 -10.79
C SER A 189 -2.97 14.62 -11.71
N SER A 190 -3.13 14.89 -13.01
CA SER A 190 -3.23 13.84 -14.04
C SER A 190 -2.03 12.88 -14.01
N VAL A 191 -0.82 13.40 -13.78
CA VAL A 191 0.41 12.61 -13.64
C VAL A 191 0.35 11.68 -12.42
N GLN A 192 -0.25 12.14 -11.31
CA GLN A 192 -0.41 11.29 -10.13
C GLN A 192 -1.47 10.20 -10.36
N ILE A 193 -2.54 10.51 -11.11
CA ILE A 193 -3.56 9.53 -11.51
C ILE A 193 -2.94 8.48 -12.44
N GLU A 194 -2.13 8.88 -13.41
CA GLU A 194 -1.43 7.97 -14.32
C GLU A 194 -0.49 7.04 -13.56
N ARG A 195 0.33 7.56 -12.65
CA ARG A 195 1.19 6.73 -11.78
C ARG A 195 0.39 5.77 -10.89
N MET A 196 -0.76 6.22 -10.38
CA MET A 196 -1.65 5.37 -9.59
C MET A 196 -2.27 4.27 -10.47
N THR A 197 -2.59 4.57 -11.72
CA THR A 197 -3.08 3.63 -12.73
C THR A 197 -2.04 2.55 -13.00
N GLU A 198 -0.80 2.95 -13.32
CA GLU A 198 0.33 2.03 -13.53
C GLU A 198 0.60 1.14 -12.30
N MET A 199 0.56 1.71 -11.10
CA MET A 199 0.71 0.97 -9.85
C MET A 199 -0.37 -0.10 -9.67
N ILE A 200 -1.62 0.23 -10.00
CA ILE A 200 -2.73 -0.73 -9.89
C ILE A 200 -2.64 -1.81 -10.96
N ASP A 201 -2.25 -1.46 -12.19
CA ASP A 201 -2.02 -2.46 -13.24
C ASP A 201 -0.92 -3.45 -12.87
N ASP A 202 0.20 -2.97 -12.31
CA ASP A 202 1.26 -3.84 -11.81
C ASP A 202 0.81 -4.71 -10.63
N LEU A 203 -0.02 -4.18 -9.73
CA LEU A 203 -0.59 -4.99 -8.65
C LEU A 203 -1.47 -6.11 -9.21
N VAL A 204 -2.32 -5.81 -10.19
CA VAL A 204 -3.17 -6.81 -10.85
C VAL A 204 -2.31 -7.87 -11.54
N ASP A 205 -1.22 -7.47 -12.22
CA ASP A 205 -0.30 -8.41 -12.85
C ASP A 205 0.33 -9.35 -11.82
N ARG A 206 0.82 -8.83 -10.70
CA ARG A 206 1.39 -9.64 -9.62
C ARG A 206 0.38 -10.61 -9.02
N LEU A 207 -0.85 -10.15 -8.79
CA LEU A 207 -1.92 -11.00 -8.27
C LEU A 207 -2.27 -12.13 -9.25
N LEU A 208 -2.32 -11.84 -10.55
CA LEU A 208 -2.53 -12.86 -11.57
C LEU A 208 -1.33 -13.83 -11.65
N VAL A 209 -0.09 -13.33 -11.68
CA VAL A 209 1.12 -14.17 -11.68
C VAL A 209 1.12 -15.16 -10.51
N GLU A 210 0.80 -14.70 -9.31
CA GLU A 210 0.70 -15.54 -8.10
C GLU A 210 -0.57 -16.41 -8.06
N ALA A 211 -1.63 -16.03 -8.77
CA ALA A 211 -2.82 -16.86 -8.91
C ALA A 211 -2.57 -18.11 -9.77
N TYR A 212 -1.76 -17.97 -10.83
CA TYR A 212 -1.46 -19.04 -11.78
C TYR A 212 -0.09 -19.72 -11.55
N ARG A 213 0.62 -19.34 -10.50
CA ARG A 213 1.85 -20.01 -10.08
C ARG A 213 1.53 -21.45 -9.66
N ASP A 214 2.28 -22.42 -10.19
CA ASP A 214 2.22 -23.80 -9.71
C ASP A 214 3.24 -23.99 -8.58
N GLU A 215 2.89 -24.74 -7.53
CA GLU A 215 3.83 -24.98 -6.42
C GLU A 215 4.99 -25.90 -6.85
N ARG A 216 4.83 -26.65 -7.95
CA ARG A 216 5.84 -27.60 -8.46
C ARG A 216 6.80 -27.01 -9.49
N ASP A 217 6.41 -25.93 -10.14
CA ASP A 217 7.21 -25.24 -11.16
C ASP A 217 7.54 -23.82 -10.69
N GLU A 218 8.81 -23.43 -10.72
CA GLU A 218 9.24 -22.06 -10.36
C GLU A 218 8.69 -20.99 -11.31
N VAL A 219 8.15 -21.40 -12.47
CA VAL A 219 7.69 -20.53 -13.55
C VAL A 219 6.16 -20.48 -13.60
N SER A 220 5.60 -19.27 -13.56
CA SER A 220 4.16 -19.06 -13.78
C SER A 220 3.77 -19.51 -15.18
N GLN A 221 2.84 -20.46 -15.28
CA GLN A 221 2.35 -20.95 -16.55
C GLN A 221 1.21 -20.05 -17.06
N ALA A 222 1.31 -19.58 -18.30
CA ALA A 222 0.19 -18.91 -18.95
C ALA A 222 -1.01 -19.87 -19.01
N PRO A 223 -2.23 -19.40 -18.75
CA PRO A 223 -3.38 -20.28 -18.69
C PRO A 223 -3.64 -20.96 -20.04
N ILE A 224 -3.94 -22.25 -19.97
CA ILE A 224 -4.21 -23.10 -21.13
C ILE A 224 -5.59 -22.78 -21.74
N SER A 225 -6.52 -22.25 -20.94
CA SER A 225 -7.90 -21.94 -21.39
C SER A 225 -8.06 -20.51 -21.89
N LEU A 226 -8.73 -20.37 -23.04
CA LEU A 226 -9.15 -19.08 -23.60
C LEU A 226 -10.12 -18.34 -22.66
N ASP A 227 -10.96 -19.08 -21.93
CA ASP A 227 -11.95 -18.54 -20.97
C ASP A 227 -11.36 -18.27 -19.58
N SER A 228 -10.03 -18.27 -19.45
CA SER A 228 -9.38 -17.99 -18.17
C SER A 228 -9.56 -16.55 -17.72
N GLY A 229 -9.56 -16.34 -16.40
CA GLY A 229 -9.63 -15.00 -15.81
C GLY A 229 -8.50 -14.09 -16.29
N TRP A 230 -7.30 -14.64 -16.55
CA TRP A 230 -6.18 -13.88 -17.13
C TRP A 230 -6.52 -13.27 -18.49
N ASN A 231 -7.08 -14.08 -19.40
CA ASN A 231 -7.45 -13.61 -20.73
C ASN A 231 -8.58 -12.59 -20.66
N ALA A 232 -9.54 -12.77 -19.75
CA ALA A 232 -10.60 -11.80 -19.51
C ALA A 232 -10.03 -10.43 -19.06
N ILE A 233 -9.07 -10.42 -18.13
CA ILE A 233 -8.39 -9.18 -17.71
C ILE A 233 -7.60 -8.56 -18.87
N ARG A 234 -6.93 -9.38 -19.68
CA ARG A 234 -6.22 -8.88 -20.87
C ARG A 234 -7.17 -8.23 -21.89
N MET A 235 -8.33 -8.82 -22.13
CA MET A 235 -9.36 -8.22 -23.00
C MET A 235 -9.90 -6.92 -22.41
N LEU A 236 -10.17 -6.89 -21.10
CA LEU A 236 -10.61 -5.69 -20.40
C LEU A 236 -9.61 -4.53 -20.58
N ARG A 237 -8.31 -4.82 -20.51
CA ARG A 237 -7.27 -3.82 -20.79
C ARG A 237 -7.22 -3.39 -22.25
N SER A 238 -7.43 -4.30 -23.21
CA SER A 238 -7.53 -3.90 -24.62
C SER A 238 -8.73 -2.99 -24.90
N ASP A 239 -9.78 -3.07 -24.09
CA ASP A 239 -10.93 -2.16 -24.14
C ASP A 239 -10.64 -0.78 -23.51
N GLY A 240 -9.42 -0.58 -22.97
CA GLY A 240 -8.93 0.70 -22.45
C GLY A 240 -9.12 0.89 -20.94
N TYR A 241 -9.31 -0.18 -20.16
CA TYR A 241 -9.31 -0.14 -18.70
C TYR A 241 -7.91 -0.33 -18.11
N PRO A 242 -7.63 0.20 -16.90
CA PRO A 242 -8.54 0.96 -16.04
C PRO A 242 -8.77 2.41 -16.50
N ARG A 243 -9.98 2.93 -16.25
CA ARG A 243 -10.39 4.30 -16.60
C ARG A 243 -10.74 5.10 -15.36
N TYR A 244 -9.71 5.39 -14.57
CA TYR A 244 -9.88 6.12 -13.33
C TYR A 244 -10.19 7.59 -13.56
N GLY A 245 -11.29 8.05 -12.99
CA GLY A 245 -11.61 9.45 -12.83
C GLY A 245 -10.80 10.08 -11.70
N ASP A 246 -10.72 11.41 -11.71
CA ASP A 246 -10.04 12.18 -10.67
C ASP A 246 -10.87 12.17 -9.37
N PRO A 247 -10.35 11.59 -8.27
CA PRO A 247 -11.06 11.51 -7.00
C PRO A 247 -11.37 12.88 -6.38
N SER A 248 -10.60 13.92 -6.74
CA SER A 248 -10.74 15.26 -6.17
C SER A 248 -11.97 16.01 -6.72
N ILE A 249 -12.51 15.59 -7.87
CA ILE A 249 -13.68 16.25 -8.49
C ILE A 249 -14.95 16.00 -7.67
N ASN A 250 -15.15 14.77 -7.20
CA ASN A 250 -16.29 14.41 -6.37
C ASN A 250 -15.85 13.43 -5.28
N PHE A 251 -15.56 13.99 -4.10
CA PHE A 251 -15.09 13.23 -2.94
C PHE A 251 -16.12 12.21 -2.45
N GLU A 252 -17.40 12.57 -2.42
CA GLU A 252 -18.48 11.70 -1.94
C GLU A 252 -18.65 10.48 -2.86
N PHE A 253 -18.74 10.72 -4.18
CA PHE A 253 -18.82 9.64 -5.18
C PHE A 253 -17.59 8.74 -5.15
N SER A 254 -16.40 9.30 -4.95
CA SER A 254 -15.14 8.55 -4.84
C SER A 254 -15.13 7.65 -3.61
N THR A 255 -15.60 8.19 -2.49
CA THR A 255 -15.72 7.47 -1.22
C THR A 255 -16.73 6.33 -1.33
N GLU A 256 -17.93 6.61 -1.85
CA GLU A 256 -18.97 5.60 -2.08
C GLU A 256 -18.50 4.49 -3.03
N SER A 257 -17.86 4.85 -4.14
CA SER A 257 -17.32 3.88 -5.10
C SER A 257 -16.27 2.95 -4.48
N ARG A 258 -15.38 3.48 -3.63
CA ARG A 258 -14.38 2.69 -2.91
C ARG A 258 -15.00 1.80 -1.84
N HIS A 259 -16.02 2.27 -1.13
CA HIS A 259 -16.79 1.45 -0.19
C HIS A 259 -17.52 0.31 -0.90
N GLY A 260 -18.15 0.60 -2.04
CA GLY A 260 -18.79 -0.40 -2.88
C GLY A 260 -17.81 -1.48 -3.34
N LEU A 261 -16.63 -1.07 -3.83
CA LEU A 261 -15.55 -1.98 -4.19
C LEU A 261 -15.13 -2.86 -3.01
N ASN A 262 -14.96 -2.28 -1.82
CA ASN A 262 -14.61 -3.01 -0.61
C ASN A 262 -15.68 -4.01 -0.17
N ALA A 263 -16.95 -3.60 -0.18
CA ALA A 263 -18.05 -4.48 0.18
C ALA A 263 -18.11 -5.72 -0.73
N VAL A 264 -17.95 -5.53 -2.04
CA VAL A 264 -17.91 -6.64 -3.01
C VAL A 264 -16.71 -7.54 -2.77
N ASN A 265 -15.52 -6.98 -2.56
CA ASN A 265 -14.30 -7.76 -2.34
C ASN A 265 -14.36 -8.56 -1.02
N ARG A 266 -14.90 -7.98 0.07
CA ARG A 266 -15.12 -8.69 1.34
C ARG A 266 -16.08 -9.87 1.16
N LYS A 267 -17.15 -9.69 0.37
CA LYS A 267 -18.07 -10.79 0.04
C LYS A 267 -17.37 -11.91 -0.71
N ILE A 268 -16.56 -11.57 -1.73
CA ILE A 268 -15.75 -12.55 -2.47
C ILE A 268 -14.82 -13.33 -1.52
N MET A 269 -14.17 -12.65 -0.58
CA MET A 269 -13.27 -13.28 0.39
C MET A 269 -14.02 -14.15 1.41
N ALA A 270 -15.22 -13.75 1.83
CA ALA A 270 -16.07 -14.57 2.69
C ALA A 270 -16.51 -15.86 1.97
N ASP A 271 -16.94 -15.75 0.72
CA ASP A 271 -17.30 -16.91 -0.12
C ASP A 271 -16.10 -17.86 -0.31
N TRP A 272 -14.91 -17.30 -0.52
CA TRP A 272 -13.68 -18.09 -0.65
C TRP A 272 -13.28 -18.78 0.65
N ASP A 273 -13.32 -18.08 1.79
CA ASP A 273 -13.04 -18.68 3.10
C ASP A 273 -14.04 -19.79 3.46
N ALA A 274 -15.34 -19.58 3.15
CA ALA A 274 -16.36 -20.61 3.31
C ALA A 274 -16.07 -21.84 2.44
N LEU A 275 -15.65 -21.64 1.19
CA LEU A 275 -15.26 -22.74 0.30
C LEU A 275 -14.04 -23.50 0.82
N ARG A 276 -13.06 -22.80 1.41
CA ARG A 276 -11.86 -23.42 2.00
C ARG A 276 -12.19 -24.25 3.25
N LYS A 277 -13.18 -23.83 4.03
CA LYS A 277 -13.66 -24.54 5.24
C LYS A 277 -14.62 -25.69 4.93
N ALA A 278 -15.21 -25.72 3.73
CA ALA A 278 -16.07 -26.80 3.29
C ALA A 278 -15.30 -28.13 3.11
N LYS A 279 -16.02 -29.20 2.75
CA LYS A 279 -15.42 -30.54 2.58
C LYS A 279 -14.17 -30.50 1.69
N PRO A 280 -13.16 -31.35 1.97
CA PRO A 280 -11.93 -31.40 1.17
C PRO A 280 -12.27 -31.63 -0.30
N MET A 281 -11.88 -30.66 -1.12
CA MET A 281 -12.08 -30.64 -2.57
C MET A 281 -10.80 -31.16 -3.25
N ALA A 282 -10.94 -31.71 -4.47
CA ALA A 282 -9.77 -32.05 -5.27
C ALA A 282 -8.92 -30.79 -5.54
N GLU A 283 -7.59 -30.92 -5.41
CA GLU A 283 -6.63 -29.82 -5.53
C GLU A 283 -6.83 -29.00 -6.83
N ARG A 284 -7.08 -29.69 -7.94
CA ARG A 284 -7.34 -29.07 -9.25
C ARG A 284 -8.61 -28.21 -9.27
N GLU A 285 -9.67 -28.64 -8.61
CA GLU A 285 -10.92 -27.88 -8.54
C GLU A 285 -10.75 -26.65 -7.63
N TYR A 286 -10.04 -26.80 -6.50
CA TYR A 286 -9.69 -25.67 -5.65
C TYR A 286 -8.86 -24.63 -6.39
N LYS A 287 -7.84 -25.06 -7.14
CA LYS A 287 -6.99 -24.18 -7.97
C LYS A 287 -7.83 -23.35 -8.95
N ALA A 288 -8.73 -23.99 -9.69
CA ALA A 288 -9.63 -23.27 -10.61
C ALA A 288 -10.56 -22.27 -9.90
N ARG A 289 -11.06 -22.61 -8.71
CA ARG A 289 -11.88 -21.69 -7.89
C ARG A 289 -11.07 -20.52 -7.36
N ARG A 290 -9.84 -20.75 -6.89
CA ARG A 290 -8.89 -19.73 -6.46
C ARG A 290 -8.58 -18.75 -7.59
N GLU A 291 -8.24 -19.26 -8.78
CA GLU A 291 -8.00 -18.44 -9.99
C GLU A 291 -9.22 -17.56 -10.32
N HIS A 292 -10.44 -18.11 -10.21
CA HIS A 292 -11.69 -17.38 -10.44
C HIS A 292 -11.93 -16.26 -9.43
N PHE A 293 -11.68 -16.50 -8.13
CA PHE A 293 -11.83 -15.47 -7.11
C PHE A 293 -10.85 -14.32 -7.33
N ILE A 294 -9.60 -14.62 -7.68
CA ILE A 294 -8.59 -13.58 -7.97
C ILE A 294 -8.95 -12.80 -9.23
N ALA A 295 -9.37 -13.47 -10.30
CA ALA A 295 -9.81 -12.82 -11.52
C ALA A 295 -10.97 -11.84 -11.27
N LYS A 296 -11.94 -12.22 -10.42
CA LYS A 296 -13.03 -11.33 -10.01
C LYS A 296 -12.55 -10.10 -9.24
N ILE A 297 -11.64 -10.28 -8.28
CA ILE A 297 -11.07 -9.15 -7.53
C ILE A 297 -10.33 -8.21 -8.48
N CYS A 298 -9.50 -8.75 -9.37
CA CYS A 298 -8.76 -7.96 -10.37
C CYS A 298 -9.71 -7.21 -11.31
N TYR A 299 -10.77 -7.86 -11.78
CA TYR A 299 -11.79 -7.25 -12.63
C TYR A 299 -12.46 -6.06 -11.93
N ASN A 300 -12.89 -6.25 -10.68
CA ASN A 300 -13.54 -5.20 -9.89
C ASN A 300 -12.62 -4.01 -9.65
N VAL A 301 -11.33 -4.26 -9.40
CA VAL A 301 -10.32 -3.22 -9.22
C VAL A 301 -10.14 -2.39 -10.49
N LEU A 302 -10.09 -3.03 -11.67
CA LEU A 302 -9.87 -2.34 -12.94
C LEU A 302 -11.10 -1.61 -13.46
N ILE A 303 -12.31 -2.13 -13.21
CA ILE A 303 -13.55 -1.50 -13.67
C ILE A 303 -14.03 -0.37 -12.76
N SER A 304 -13.52 -0.29 -11.53
CA SER A 304 -13.86 0.77 -10.59
C SER A 304 -13.63 2.15 -11.23
N PRO A 305 -14.59 3.09 -11.12
CA PRO A 305 -14.47 4.41 -11.73
C PRO A 305 -13.41 5.28 -11.05
N VAL A 306 -13.01 4.92 -9.83
CA VAL A 306 -11.96 5.60 -9.05
C VAL A 306 -10.90 4.60 -8.60
N PRO A 307 -9.64 5.04 -8.47
CA PRO A 307 -8.55 4.14 -8.11
C PRO A 307 -8.69 3.70 -6.64
N PRO A 308 -8.31 2.45 -6.30
CA PRO A 308 -8.40 1.94 -4.93
C PRO A 308 -7.59 2.77 -3.93
N GLY A 309 -8.20 3.09 -2.78
CA GLY A 309 -7.56 3.82 -1.68
C GLY A 309 -6.94 2.89 -0.62
N ILE A 310 -6.47 3.47 0.47
CA ILE A 310 -5.78 2.73 1.55
C ILE A 310 -6.67 1.66 2.22
N HIS A 311 -7.95 1.95 2.45
CA HIS A 311 -8.86 0.96 3.02
C HIS A 311 -9.08 -0.24 2.09
N ASN A 312 -9.02 -0.03 0.77
CA ASN A 312 -9.07 -1.14 -0.18
C ASN A 312 -7.84 -2.05 -0.06
N TYR A 313 -6.66 -1.47 0.08
CA TYR A 313 -5.43 -2.22 0.35
C TYR A 313 -5.51 -2.97 1.69
N ASN A 314 -5.98 -2.32 2.76
CA ASN A 314 -6.11 -2.96 4.07
C ASN A 314 -7.05 -4.18 4.03
N ALA A 315 -8.18 -4.06 3.32
CA ALA A 315 -9.12 -5.16 3.11
C ALA A 315 -8.48 -6.33 2.34
N LEU A 316 -7.70 -6.05 1.28
CA LEU A 316 -6.97 -7.07 0.53
C LEU A 316 -5.89 -7.76 1.37
N ILE A 317 -5.06 -7.00 2.09
CA ILE A 317 -3.98 -7.55 2.95
C ILE A 317 -4.58 -8.45 4.03
N SER A 318 -5.56 -7.95 4.77
CA SER A 318 -6.20 -8.69 5.86
C SER A 318 -6.95 -9.93 5.33
N GLY A 319 -7.73 -9.75 4.26
CA GLY A 319 -8.53 -10.82 3.68
C GLY A 319 -7.71 -11.96 3.09
N PHE A 320 -6.68 -11.68 2.30
CA PHE A 320 -5.78 -12.73 1.78
C PHE A 320 -5.00 -13.41 2.89
N SER A 321 -4.51 -12.65 3.88
CA SER A 321 -3.83 -13.23 5.04
C SER A 321 -4.75 -14.15 5.84
N ARG A 322 -6.05 -13.81 5.92
CA ARG A 322 -7.06 -14.65 6.59
C ARG A 322 -7.37 -15.94 5.88
N ILE A 323 -7.52 -15.88 4.57
CA ILE A 323 -7.76 -17.09 3.77
C ILE A 323 -6.53 -18.01 3.86
N GLY A 324 -5.34 -17.49 4.18
CA GLY A 324 -4.08 -18.23 4.22
C GLY A 324 -3.28 -18.11 2.92
N GLU A 325 -3.67 -17.18 2.05
CA GLU A 325 -3.02 -16.88 0.77
C GLU A 325 -1.89 -15.87 0.97
N SER A 326 -0.82 -16.32 1.62
CA SER A 326 0.28 -15.43 2.05
C SER A 326 1.03 -14.78 0.87
N CYS A 327 1.19 -15.46 -0.27
CA CYS A 327 1.83 -14.87 -1.46
C CYS A 327 1.00 -13.74 -2.07
N LEU A 328 -0.31 -13.91 -2.16
CA LEU A 328 -1.23 -12.87 -2.66
C LEU A 328 -1.27 -11.67 -1.72
N ALA A 329 -1.33 -11.92 -0.41
CA ALA A 329 -1.22 -10.84 0.58
C ALA A 329 0.13 -10.11 0.47
N GLN A 330 1.23 -10.84 0.28
CA GLN A 330 2.56 -10.24 0.09
C GLN A 330 2.61 -9.36 -1.17
N ALA A 331 1.98 -9.76 -2.28
CA ALA A 331 1.93 -8.94 -3.48
C ALA A 331 1.27 -7.56 -3.22
N VAL A 332 0.20 -7.54 -2.42
CA VAL A 332 -0.47 -6.29 -2.01
C VAL A 332 0.42 -5.48 -1.06
N VAL A 333 1.06 -6.14 -0.08
CA VAL A 333 2.01 -5.51 0.85
C VAL A 333 3.18 -4.87 0.11
N ASP A 334 3.75 -5.55 -0.88
CA ASP A 334 4.87 -5.07 -1.67
C ASP A 334 4.46 -3.90 -2.56
N SER A 335 3.28 -3.97 -3.18
CA SER A 335 2.72 -2.84 -3.92
C SER A 335 2.56 -1.63 -2.99
N PHE A 336 2.00 -1.81 -1.80
CA PHE A 336 1.85 -0.75 -0.81
C PHE A 336 3.21 -0.14 -0.39
N LEU A 337 4.17 -0.96 0.04
CA LEU A 337 5.42 -0.52 0.64
C LEU A 337 6.44 0.06 -0.35
N PHE A 338 6.40 -0.38 -1.62
CA PHE A 338 7.45 -0.08 -2.59
C PHE A 338 6.97 0.70 -3.82
N LYS A 339 5.68 0.66 -4.13
CA LYS A 339 5.13 1.31 -5.34
C LYS A 339 4.10 2.37 -5.01
N SER A 340 3.37 2.21 -3.91
CA SER A 340 2.32 3.14 -3.55
C SER A 340 2.84 4.40 -2.86
N HIS A 341 2.10 5.48 -3.08
CA HIS A 341 2.21 6.70 -2.28
C HIS A 341 1.03 6.83 -1.33
N LEU A 342 0.28 5.75 -1.06
CA LEU A 342 -0.84 5.82 -0.12
C LEU A 342 -0.33 6.11 1.30
N ARG A 343 -1.08 6.92 2.05
CA ARG A 343 -0.76 7.17 3.46
C ARG A 343 -1.31 6.00 4.29
N PRO A 344 -0.48 5.30 5.09
CA PRO A 344 -0.98 4.24 5.98
C PRO A 344 -1.91 4.82 7.05
N THR A 345 -2.95 4.06 7.37
CA THR A 345 -3.79 4.27 8.55
C THR A 345 -3.33 3.37 9.70
N GLN A 346 -3.89 3.54 10.90
CA GLN A 346 -3.56 2.65 12.02
C GLN A 346 -3.85 1.19 11.69
N MET A 347 -5.00 0.93 11.04
CA MET A 347 -5.32 -0.44 10.63
C MET A 347 -4.46 -0.96 9.49
N THR A 348 -3.83 -0.09 8.67
CA THR A 348 -2.77 -0.53 7.74
C THR A 348 -1.61 -1.15 8.51
N LEU A 349 -1.15 -0.47 9.57
CA LEU A 349 -0.02 -0.91 10.38
C LEU A 349 -0.31 -2.24 11.08
N VAL A 350 -1.49 -2.35 11.68
CA VAL A 350 -2.00 -3.60 12.28
C VAL A 350 -2.06 -4.72 11.23
N SER A 351 -2.61 -4.45 10.05
CA SER A 351 -2.73 -5.43 8.96
C SER A 351 -1.37 -5.94 8.48
N LEU A 352 -0.35 -5.06 8.40
CA LEU A 352 1.02 -5.42 8.01
C LEU A 352 1.67 -6.35 9.05
N LEU A 353 1.62 -5.98 10.34
CA LEU A 353 2.18 -6.82 11.41
C LEU A 353 1.49 -8.19 11.45
N HIS A 354 0.18 -8.18 11.31
CA HIS A 354 -0.64 -9.37 11.33
C HIS A 354 -0.36 -10.29 10.12
N HIS A 355 -0.16 -9.72 8.93
CA HIS A 355 0.26 -10.47 7.74
C HIS A 355 1.56 -11.26 7.99
N TYR A 356 2.63 -10.59 8.44
CA TYR A 356 3.91 -11.25 8.69
C TYR A 356 3.84 -12.26 9.84
N ARG A 357 3.03 -11.97 10.86
CA ARG A 357 2.72 -12.91 11.95
C ARG A 357 2.07 -14.20 11.44
N LEU A 358 1.09 -14.10 10.54
CA LEU A 358 0.40 -15.27 9.97
C LEU A 358 1.27 -16.04 8.98
N LYS A 359 2.05 -15.32 8.17
CA LYS A 359 3.07 -15.89 7.28
C LYS A 359 4.22 -16.58 8.05
N LYS A 360 4.30 -16.38 9.37
CA LYS A 360 5.39 -16.84 10.25
C LYS A 360 6.77 -16.34 9.79
N ASP A 361 6.79 -15.13 9.25
CA ASP A 361 7.99 -14.45 8.81
C ASP A 361 8.42 -13.41 9.85
N ILE A 362 9.34 -13.83 10.71
CA ILE A 362 9.92 -12.96 11.74
C ILE A 362 10.71 -11.80 11.13
N VAL A 363 11.42 -12.02 10.01
CA VAL A 363 12.27 -10.97 9.43
C VAL A 363 11.42 -9.86 8.84
N GLY A 364 10.35 -10.23 8.13
CA GLY A 364 9.34 -9.30 7.63
C GLY A 364 8.63 -8.55 8.76
N PHE A 365 8.26 -9.24 9.85
CA PHE A 365 7.65 -8.61 11.03
C PHE A 365 8.54 -7.50 11.60
N TYR A 366 9.81 -7.79 11.93
CA TYR A 366 10.73 -6.76 12.44
C TYR A 366 11.06 -5.70 11.39
N SER A 367 10.98 -6.02 10.09
CA SER A 367 11.11 -4.99 9.06
C SER A 367 10.02 -3.94 9.15
N ILE A 368 8.78 -4.34 9.48
CA ILE A 368 7.70 -3.39 9.73
C ILE A 368 7.95 -2.64 11.04
N VAL A 369 8.35 -3.30 12.12
CA VAL A 369 8.68 -2.64 13.40
C VAL A 369 9.75 -1.55 13.20
N ARG A 370 10.82 -1.84 12.46
CA ARG A 370 11.87 -0.85 12.14
C ARG A 370 11.34 0.34 11.33
N ARG A 371 10.39 0.12 10.43
CA ARG A 371 9.75 1.21 9.67
C ARG A 371 8.82 2.04 10.53
N LEU A 372 8.10 1.43 11.46
CA LEU A 372 7.22 2.11 12.42
C LEU A 372 8.01 3.05 13.33
N THR A 373 9.15 2.57 13.83
CA THR A 373 10.00 3.33 14.76
C THR A 373 11.03 4.24 14.08
N GLY A 374 11.07 4.25 12.74
CA GLY A 374 11.94 5.13 11.95
C GLY A 374 13.41 4.69 11.89
N HIS A 375 13.73 3.42 12.14
CA HIS A 375 15.07 2.85 11.93
C HIS A 375 15.37 2.45 10.48
N ASP A 376 14.33 2.27 9.65
CA ASP A 376 14.49 2.02 8.21
C ASP A 376 14.39 3.35 7.45
N PRO A 377 15.40 3.73 6.65
CA PRO A 377 15.42 5.01 5.93
C PRO A 377 14.29 5.17 4.90
N ARG A 378 13.60 4.07 4.55
CA ARG A 378 12.43 4.09 3.66
C ARG A 378 11.17 4.57 4.36
N GLY A 379 11.11 4.44 5.68
CA GLY A 379 9.92 4.73 6.48
C GLY A 379 8.72 3.82 6.19
N ILE A 380 7.59 4.12 6.84
CA ILE A 380 6.34 3.34 6.72
C ILE A 380 5.33 3.92 5.70
N GLY A 381 5.64 5.06 5.08
CA GLY A 381 4.77 5.71 4.08
C GLY A 381 4.01 6.95 4.57
N LEU A 382 4.24 7.40 5.82
CA LEU A 382 3.69 8.65 6.35
C LEU A 382 4.29 9.87 5.67
N ARG A 383 5.48 10.32 6.07
CA ARG A 383 6.21 11.39 5.39
C ARG A 383 7.71 11.20 5.56
N ARG A 384 8.44 11.48 4.48
CA ARG A 384 9.89 11.30 4.35
C ARG A 384 10.46 12.40 3.47
N ARG A 385 11.51 13.08 3.92
CA ARG A 385 12.25 14.12 3.18
C ARG A 385 13.74 14.01 3.44
N THR A 386 14.57 14.52 2.54
CA THR A 386 16.01 14.61 2.79
C THR A 386 16.24 15.64 3.91
N GLN A 387 17.31 15.48 4.66
CA GLN A 387 17.69 16.46 5.68
C GLN A 387 17.94 17.84 5.05
N GLU A 388 18.62 17.87 3.90
CA GLU A 388 18.86 19.09 3.11
C GLU A 388 17.57 19.83 2.75
N ASP A 389 16.54 19.12 2.27
CA ASP A 389 15.24 19.74 1.97
C ASP A 389 14.57 20.29 3.23
N VAL A 390 14.64 19.56 4.34
CA VAL A 390 13.99 19.97 5.59
C VAL A 390 14.65 21.23 6.15
N GLU A 391 15.98 21.33 6.07
CA GLU A 391 16.75 22.52 6.46
C GLU A 391 16.49 23.69 5.51
N SER A 392 16.33 23.43 4.21
CA SER A 392 16.14 24.46 3.18
C SER A 392 14.74 25.08 3.15
N TYR A 393 13.70 24.32 3.53
CA TYR A 393 12.31 24.77 3.40
C TYR A 393 11.62 24.89 4.77
N HIS A 394 11.25 26.12 5.16
CA HIS A 394 10.57 26.41 6.43
C HIS A 394 9.34 25.54 6.71
N VAL A 395 8.53 25.24 5.69
CA VAL A 395 7.34 24.39 5.82
C VAL A 395 7.70 22.96 6.23
N LEU A 396 8.81 22.44 5.71
CA LEU A 396 9.31 21.11 6.06
C LEU A 396 9.96 21.11 7.44
N TRP A 397 10.75 22.15 7.74
CA TRP A 397 11.30 22.34 9.09
C TRP A 397 10.19 22.38 10.15
N LYS A 398 9.16 23.19 9.94
CA LYS A 398 8.00 23.29 10.84
C LYS A 398 7.29 21.95 11.02
N TRP A 399 7.08 21.18 9.95
CA TRP A 399 6.52 19.83 10.05
C TRP A 399 7.39 18.91 10.92
N ALA A 400 8.71 18.94 10.75
CA ALA A 400 9.65 18.12 11.52
C ALA A 400 9.66 18.49 13.01
N GLN A 401 9.38 19.76 13.35
CA GLN A 401 9.23 20.24 14.73
C GLN A 401 7.92 19.75 15.38
N GLU A 402 6.83 19.70 14.62
CA GLU A 402 5.48 19.36 15.12
C GLU A 402 5.21 17.85 15.17
N SER A 403 5.90 17.08 14.34
CA SER A 403 5.70 15.64 14.16
C SER A 403 6.74 14.83 14.92
N ASP A 404 6.41 13.59 15.32
CA ASP A 404 7.41 12.67 15.84
C ASP A 404 8.26 12.13 14.68
N VAL A 405 9.51 12.58 14.61
CA VAL A 405 10.43 12.27 13.50
C VAL A 405 11.68 11.54 13.98
N ALA A 406 12.19 10.66 13.12
CA ALA A 406 13.52 10.05 13.23
C ALA A 406 14.42 10.61 12.12
N VAL A 407 15.70 10.79 12.42
CA VAL A 407 16.74 11.10 11.43
C VAL A 407 17.58 9.85 11.21
N VAL A 408 17.54 9.30 9.99
CA VAL A 408 18.29 8.08 9.62
C VAL A 408 18.80 8.21 8.20
N ASP A 409 20.09 7.92 8.00
CA ASP A 409 20.79 7.93 6.71
C ASP A 409 20.54 9.19 5.85
N GLY A 410 20.54 10.38 6.48
CA GLY A 410 20.32 11.66 5.80
C GLY A 410 18.85 11.95 5.45
N PHE A 411 17.91 11.15 5.95
CA PHE A 411 16.47 11.37 5.79
C PHE A 411 15.80 11.68 7.13
N VAL A 412 14.83 12.60 7.09
CA VAL A 412 13.90 12.89 8.18
C VAL A 412 12.59 12.15 7.89
N ILE A 413 12.17 11.29 8.83
CA ILE A 413 11.08 10.33 8.65
C ILE A 413 10.08 10.47 9.79
N GLU A 414 8.81 10.67 9.46
CA GLU A 414 7.71 10.66 10.45
C GLU A 414 7.41 9.23 10.91
N ARG A 415 7.45 9.04 12.23
CA ARG A 415 7.14 7.78 12.91
C ARG A 415 5.64 7.56 13.02
N ALA A 416 5.25 6.30 13.16
CA ALA A 416 3.86 5.96 13.42
C ALA A 416 3.47 6.33 14.86
N THR A 417 2.29 6.95 15.03
CA THR A 417 1.72 7.13 16.36
C THR A 417 1.28 5.78 16.91
N LEU A 418 1.69 5.46 18.13
CA LEU A 418 1.33 4.21 18.80
C LEU A 418 -0.08 4.33 19.37
N ASP A 419 -0.91 3.30 19.14
CA ASP A 419 -2.21 3.14 19.77
C ASP A 419 -2.34 1.73 20.38
N ARG A 420 -3.46 1.51 21.09
CA ARG A 420 -3.72 0.22 21.74
C ARG A 420 -3.72 -0.94 20.75
N GLN A 421 -4.36 -0.78 19.60
CA GLN A 421 -4.53 -1.82 18.59
C GLN A 421 -3.17 -2.24 18.01
N LEU A 422 -2.31 -1.28 17.72
CA LEU A 422 -0.96 -1.49 17.22
C LEU A 422 -0.07 -2.17 18.26
N LEU A 423 -0.11 -1.72 19.52
CA LEU A 423 0.64 -2.32 20.62
C LEU A 423 0.21 -3.77 20.90
N GLU A 424 -1.09 -4.02 20.90
CA GLU A 424 -1.64 -5.37 21.03
C GLU A 424 -1.22 -6.28 19.86
N ALA A 425 -1.22 -5.76 18.61
CA ALA A 425 -0.74 -6.49 17.44
C ALA A 425 0.77 -6.79 17.50
N LEU A 426 1.57 -5.85 18.02
CA LEU A 426 3.00 -6.05 18.27
C LEU A 426 3.24 -7.15 19.29
N LEU A 427 2.55 -7.09 20.44
CA LEU A 427 2.64 -8.12 21.47
C LEU A 427 2.21 -9.49 20.94
N ASP A 428 1.13 -9.55 20.17
CA ASP A 428 0.69 -10.78 19.50
C ASP A 428 1.79 -11.38 18.62
N GLY A 429 2.47 -10.55 17.81
CA GLY A 429 3.59 -10.99 16.98
C GLY A 429 4.77 -11.48 17.82
N LEU A 430 5.20 -10.71 18.82
CA LEU A 430 6.33 -11.07 19.69
C LEU A 430 6.08 -12.39 20.44
N ILE A 431 4.86 -12.60 20.94
CA ILE A 431 4.48 -13.85 21.61
C ILE A 431 4.49 -15.02 20.62
N ASP A 432 3.87 -14.87 19.46
CA ASP A 432 3.81 -15.93 18.45
C ASP A 432 5.18 -16.29 17.84
N PHE A 433 6.12 -15.34 17.82
CA PHE A 433 7.51 -15.56 17.42
C PHE A 433 8.40 -16.04 18.57
N ASN A 434 7.83 -16.33 19.75
CA ASN A 434 8.56 -16.80 20.93
C ASN A 434 9.63 -15.81 21.43
N GLN A 435 9.41 -14.51 21.21
CA GLN A 435 10.31 -13.42 21.60
C GLN A 435 10.03 -12.96 23.03
N THR A 436 10.21 -13.88 23.99
CA THR A 436 9.76 -13.73 25.38
C THR A 436 10.31 -12.50 26.07
N ARG A 437 11.62 -12.27 25.95
CA ARG A 437 12.27 -11.12 26.57
C ARG A 437 11.73 -9.80 26.02
N GLN A 438 11.53 -9.73 24.72
CA GLN A 438 11.09 -8.51 24.04
C GLN A 438 9.61 -8.24 24.34
N ALA A 439 8.77 -9.28 24.31
CA ALA A 439 7.37 -9.18 24.73
C ALA A 439 7.23 -8.69 26.18
N ALA A 440 8.08 -9.20 27.09
CA ALA A 440 8.12 -8.75 28.49
C ALA A 440 8.55 -7.28 28.62
N GLN A 441 9.56 -6.85 27.85
CA GLN A 441 9.99 -5.45 27.85
C GLN A 441 8.89 -4.52 27.34
N VAL A 442 8.26 -4.85 26.22
CA VAL A 442 7.18 -4.05 25.63
C VAL A 442 5.98 -4.00 26.58
N LEU A 443 5.56 -5.13 27.17
CA LEU A 443 4.44 -5.14 28.11
C LEU A 443 4.67 -4.24 29.32
N VAL A 444 5.88 -4.29 29.92
CA VAL A 444 6.23 -3.44 31.07
C VAL A 444 6.30 -1.97 30.68
N ALA A 445 6.85 -1.66 29.50
CA ALA A 445 6.88 -0.29 29.01
C ALA A 445 5.47 0.26 28.78
N CYS A 446 4.58 -0.57 28.23
CA CYS A 446 3.19 -0.20 28.03
C CYS A 446 2.47 0.09 29.36
N MET A 447 2.75 -0.68 30.43
CA MET A 447 2.22 -0.41 31.76
C MET A 447 2.69 0.95 32.26
N ARG A 448 3.99 1.22 32.25
CA ARG A 448 4.57 2.49 32.73
C ARG A 448 4.04 3.73 32.02
N ASP A 449 3.78 3.61 30.73
CA ASP A 449 3.19 4.68 29.92
C ASP A 449 1.66 4.79 30.10
N GLY A 450 1.04 3.94 30.93
CA GLY A 450 -0.39 3.96 31.23
C GLY A 450 -1.30 3.38 30.14
N TRP A 451 -0.79 2.54 29.23
CA TRP A 451 -1.59 1.96 28.16
C TRP A 451 -2.56 0.88 28.68
N THR A 452 -3.83 0.99 28.29
CA THR A 452 -4.88 0.01 28.63
C THR A 452 -4.84 -1.20 27.69
N ILE A 453 -3.90 -2.11 27.93
CA ILE A 453 -3.75 -3.36 27.16
C ILE A 453 -4.65 -4.46 27.72
N GLY A 454 -5.22 -5.34 26.89
CA GLY A 454 -6.04 -6.45 27.41
C GLY A 454 -5.33 -7.32 28.46
N SER A 455 -5.98 -7.60 29.59
CA SER A 455 -5.41 -8.39 30.71
C SER A 455 -4.87 -9.76 30.28
N ARG A 456 -5.41 -10.34 29.20
CA ARG A 456 -4.91 -11.57 28.56
C ARG A 456 -3.42 -11.52 28.21
N TYR A 457 -2.85 -10.36 27.86
CA TYR A 457 -1.45 -10.24 27.49
C TYR A 457 -0.53 -10.42 28.70
N LEU A 458 -0.97 -9.97 29.88
CA LEU A 458 -0.29 -10.25 31.14
C LEU A 458 -0.15 -11.76 31.36
N PHE A 459 -1.28 -12.48 31.32
CA PHE A 459 -1.28 -13.93 31.49
C PHE A 459 -0.40 -14.63 30.46
N ARG A 460 -0.50 -14.25 29.18
CA ARG A 460 0.27 -14.88 28.10
C ARG A 460 1.77 -14.68 28.24
N VAL A 461 2.21 -13.47 28.56
CA VAL A 461 3.65 -13.18 28.69
C VAL A 461 4.23 -13.84 29.94
N VAL A 462 3.49 -13.86 31.07
CA VAL A 462 3.88 -14.60 32.28
C VAL A 462 3.99 -16.11 31.98
N TRP A 463 2.98 -16.70 31.34
CA TRP A 463 3.00 -18.10 30.95
C TRP A 463 4.15 -18.41 30.00
N MET A 464 4.43 -17.54 29.04
CA MET A 464 5.56 -17.70 28.14
C MET A 464 6.90 -17.65 28.92
N CYS A 465 7.06 -16.78 29.92
CA CYS A 465 8.26 -16.78 30.77
C CYS A 465 8.45 -18.07 31.55
N VAL A 466 7.37 -18.61 32.14
CA VAL A 466 7.39 -19.89 32.87
C VAL A 466 7.71 -21.03 31.91
N SER A 467 7.01 -21.12 30.78
CA SER A 467 7.18 -22.19 29.80
C SER A 467 8.57 -22.15 29.17
N HIS A 468 9.12 -20.96 28.93
CA HIS A 468 10.45 -20.82 28.34
C HIS A 468 11.58 -20.92 29.37
N LEU A 469 11.26 -20.99 30.66
CA LEU A 469 12.20 -20.93 31.77
C LEU A 469 13.16 -19.72 31.64
N ASP A 470 12.68 -18.61 31.07
CA ASP A 470 13.48 -17.41 30.83
C ASP A 470 13.52 -16.54 32.08
N ARG A 471 14.53 -16.80 32.93
CA ARG A 471 14.77 -16.06 34.17
C ARG A 471 14.96 -14.56 33.95
N ARG A 472 15.52 -14.13 32.81
CA ARG A 472 15.77 -12.71 32.54
C ARG A 472 14.45 -12.00 32.23
N ALA A 473 13.63 -12.59 31.37
CA ALA A 473 12.30 -12.06 31.07
C ALA A 473 11.41 -12.02 32.31
N ALA A 474 11.39 -13.10 33.12
CA ALA A 474 10.65 -13.15 34.37
C ALA A 474 11.08 -12.05 35.35
N LYS A 475 12.39 -11.82 35.51
CA LYS A 475 12.91 -10.75 36.37
C LYS A 475 12.48 -9.35 35.89
N THR A 476 12.47 -9.13 34.57
CA THR A 476 11.97 -7.87 33.98
C THR A 476 10.49 -7.66 34.29
N LEU A 477 9.65 -8.70 34.12
CA LEU A 477 8.22 -8.62 34.44
C LEU A 477 7.97 -8.32 35.90
N VAL A 478 8.58 -9.07 36.83
CA VAL A 478 8.37 -8.88 38.27
C VAL A 478 8.78 -7.47 38.69
N ARG A 479 9.90 -6.97 38.16
CA ARG A 479 10.30 -5.58 38.41
C ARG A 479 9.27 -4.60 37.86
N GLY A 480 8.78 -4.81 36.63
CA GLY A 480 7.71 -4.00 36.06
C GLY A 480 6.47 -3.95 36.94
N PHE A 481 5.97 -5.12 37.36
CA PHE A 481 4.76 -5.21 38.20
C PHE A 481 4.90 -4.52 39.55
N VAL A 482 6.09 -4.58 40.16
CA VAL A 482 6.37 -3.88 41.42
C VAL A 482 6.32 -2.35 41.24
N HIS A 483 6.73 -1.82 40.09
CA HIS A 483 6.69 -0.38 39.82
C HIS A 483 5.30 0.10 39.37
N SER A 484 4.50 -0.80 38.79
CA SER A 484 3.17 -0.52 38.22
C SER A 484 2.06 -1.27 38.98
N ILE A 485 2.12 -1.29 40.31
CA ILE A 485 1.25 -2.18 41.11
C ILE A 485 -0.23 -1.85 40.97
N ASP A 486 -0.58 -0.56 40.90
CA ASP A 486 -1.96 -0.10 40.76
C ASP A 486 -2.55 -0.47 39.40
N GLU A 487 -1.76 -0.36 38.33
CA GLU A 487 -2.14 -0.77 36.98
C GLU A 487 -2.34 -2.29 36.92
N VAL A 488 -1.41 -3.05 37.49
CA VAL A 488 -1.52 -4.52 37.58
C VAL A 488 -2.77 -4.95 38.35
N LEU A 489 -3.08 -4.26 39.45
CA LEU A 489 -4.30 -4.53 40.22
C LEU A 489 -5.56 -4.24 39.39
N SER A 490 -5.60 -3.16 38.62
CA SER A 490 -6.71 -2.88 37.70
C SER A 490 -6.84 -3.84 36.52
N PHE A 491 -5.79 -4.62 36.20
CA PHE A 491 -5.87 -5.71 35.22
C PHE A 491 -6.37 -7.03 35.80
N ILE A 492 -6.30 -7.22 37.12
CA ILE A 492 -6.60 -8.48 37.81
C ILE A 492 -7.99 -8.43 38.48
N LEU A 493 -8.35 -7.29 39.06
CA LEU A 493 -9.64 -7.01 39.70
C LEU A 493 -10.64 -6.48 38.67
#